data_AF-A0A7Y5EEC3-F1
#
_entry.id   AF-A0A7Y5EEC3-F1
#
_cell.length_a   1.000
_cell.length_b   1.000
_cell.length_c   1.000
_cell.angle_alpha   90.00
_cell.angle_beta   90.00
_cell.angle_gamma   90.00
#
_symmetry.space_group_name_H-M   'P 1'
#
loop_
_entity.id
_entity.type
_entity.pdbx_description
1 polymer ?
#
loop_
_entity_poly.entity_id
_entity_poly.type
_entity_poly.pdbx_seq_one_letter_code
_entity_poly.pdbx_strand_id
1 'polypeptide(L)'
;MTKKVAVILSGCGVYDGAEIHESVITLLRLDQRGAQVQCFAPDIAQMHVINHLTGEEMPESRNVLVESARIARGEVKDIREAKAEDFDALIVPGGFGAAKNLSNFAVEGTNCSV
;
A
#
# COMPACT_ATOMS: atom_id res chain seq x y z
N MET A 1 -25.50 -9.60 -3.67
CA MET A 1 -24.85 -8.27 -3.69
C MET A 1 -23.36 -8.48 -3.83
N THR A 2 -22.70 -7.77 -4.73
CA THR A 2 -21.25 -7.78 -4.87
C THR A 2 -20.62 -7.03 -3.70
N LYS A 3 -19.67 -7.66 -3.01
CA LYS A 3 -18.95 -7.03 -1.89
C LYS A 3 -17.91 -6.06 -2.40
N LYS A 4 -17.79 -4.89 -1.76
CA LYS A 4 -16.77 -3.87 -2.06
C LYS A 4 -15.66 -3.94 -1.01
N VAL A 5 -14.41 -4.00 -1.45
CA VAL A 5 -13.24 -4.12 -0.57
C VAL A 5 -12.25 -3.01 -0.88
N ALA A 6 -11.88 -2.24 0.14
CA ALA A 6 -10.77 -1.29 0.06
C ALA A 6 -9.44 -2.03 0.27
N VAL A 7 -8.46 -1.78 -0.59
CA VAL A 7 -7.09 -2.31 -0.43
C VAL A 7 -6.12 -1.14 -0.26
N ILE A 8 -5.47 -1.04 0.90
CA ILE A 8 -4.58 0.07 1.22
C ILE A 8 -3.13 -0.33 0.95
N LEU A 9 -2.50 0.31 -0.03
CA LEU A 9 -1.11 0.10 -0.43
C LEU A 9 -0.21 1.19 0.17
N SER A 10 1.08 0.85 0.28
CA SER A 10 2.09 1.70 0.94
C SER A 10 3.29 2.01 0.06
N GLY A 11 3.21 1.75 -1.25
CA GLY A 11 4.30 1.85 -2.25
C GLY A 11 4.38 0.57 -3.09
N CYS A 12 5.51 0.30 -3.75
CA CYS A 12 5.67 -0.86 -4.63
C CYS A 12 7.05 -1.55 -4.46
N GLY A 13 7.19 -2.34 -3.39
CA GLY A 13 8.44 -3.03 -3.04
C GLY A 13 8.46 -3.39 -1.56
N VAL A 14 8.96 -4.58 -1.21
CA VAL A 14 8.90 -5.08 0.16
C VAL A 14 9.63 -4.20 1.19
N TYR A 15 10.72 -3.52 0.82
CA TYR A 15 11.53 -2.77 1.79
C TYR A 15 11.11 -1.31 1.97
N ASP A 16 10.39 -0.74 1.01
CA ASP A 16 10.02 0.68 0.98
C ASP A 16 8.56 0.96 0.64
N GLY A 17 7.76 -0.09 0.41
CA GLY A 17 6.35 -0.01 0.04
C GLY A 17 5.56 -1.26 0.42
N ALA A 18 4.51 -1.54 -0.36
CA ALA A 18 3.71 -2.74 -0.20
C ALA A 18 4.45 -3.97 -0.74
N GLU A 19 4.34 -5.11 -0.06
CA GLU A 19 4.85 -6.38 -0.58
C GLU A 19 4.05 -6.77 -1.82
N ILE A 20 4.75 -6.94 -2.95
CA ILE A 20 4.14 -7.05 -4.27
C ILE A 20 3.35 -8.36 -4.39
N HIS A 21 3.87 -9.48 -3.87
CA HIS A 21 3.20 -10.77 -3.96
C HIS A 21 1.95 -10.84 -3.09
N GLU A 22 2.00 -10.38 -1.84
CA GLU A 22 0.86 -10.26 -0.93
C GLU A 22 -0.23 -9.39 -1.55
N SER A 23 0.17 -8.25 -2.15
CA SER A 23 -0.75 -7.35 -2.83
C SER A 23 -1.42 -8.03 -4.03
N VAL A 24 -0.63 -8.63 -4.94
CA VAL A 24 -1.17 -9.30 -6.14
C VAL A 24 -2.03 -10.51 -5.79
N ILE A 25 -1.61 -11.34 -4.82
CA ILE A 25 -2.38 -12.50 -4.36
C ILE A 25 -3.69 -12.05 -3.70
N THR A 26 -3.66 -10.97 -2.90
CA THR A 26 -4.86 -10.38 -2.31
C THR A 26 -5.85 -9.96 -3.40
N LEU A 27 -5.40 -9.18 -4.38
CA LEU A 27 -6.23 -8.73 -5.50
C LEU A 27 -6.79 -9.90 -6.30
N LEU A 28 -5.95 -10.89 -6.65
CA LEU A 28 -6.37 -12.11 -7.34
C LEU A 28 -7.45 -12.88 -6.57
N ARG A 29 -7.30 -13.02 -5.25
CA ARG A 29 -8.24 -13.77 -4.42
C ARG A 29 -9.56 -13.03 -4.18
N LEU A 30 -9.58 -11.70 -4.26
CA LEU A 30 -10.79 -10.89 -4.26
C LEU A 30 -11.53 -10.99 -5.59
N ASP A 31 -10.79 -10.86 -6.70
CA ASP A 31 -11.33 -10.99 -8.06
C ASP A 31 -11.96 -12.37 -8.31
N GLN A 32 -11.28 -13.45 -7.93
CA GLN A 32 -11.81 -14.83 -8.02
C GLN A 32 -13.10 -15.06 -7.21
N ARG A 33 -13.43 -14.18 -6.26
CA ARG A 33 -14.67 -14.22 -5.46
C ARG A 33 -15.71 -13.22 -5.95
N GLY A 34 -15.44 -12.52 -7.05
CA GLY A 34 -16.31 -11.50 -7.62
C GLY A 34 -16.47 -10.26 -6.75
N ALA A 35 -15.50 -9.96 -5.87
CA ALA A 35 -15.50 -8.73 -5.09
C ALA A 35 -15.06 -7.55 -5.97
N GLN A 36 -15.66 -6.38 -5.76
CA GLN A 36 -15.18 -5.13 -6.35
C GLN A 36 -14.09 -4.54 -5.46
N VAL A 37 -12.96 -4.18 -6.06
CA VAL A 37 -11.81 -3.64 -5.34
C VAL A 37 -11.56 -2.20 -5.76
N GLN A 38 -11.25 -1.34 -4.79
CA GLN A 38 -10.64 -0.04 -5.00
C GLN A 38 -9.34 0.00 -4.20
N CYS A 39 -8.22 0.20 -4.88
CA CYS A 39 -6.96 0.44 -4.21
C CYS A 39 -6.88 1.89 -3.74
N PHE A 40 -6.24 2.10 -2.60
CA PHE A 40 -5.90 3.42 -2.08
C PHE A 40 -4.47 3.45 -1.60
N ALA A 41 -3.86 4.62 -1.59
CA ALA A 41 -2.55 4.85 -0.98
C ALA A 41 -2.44 6.34 -0.58
N PRO A 42 -1.66 6.71 0.45
CA PRO A 42 -1.49 8.12 0.81
C PRO A 42 -0.66 8.85 -0.24
N ASP A 43 -1.11 10.05 -0.63
CA ASP A 43 -0.33 10.95 -1.50
C ASP A 43 0.75 11.70 -0.70
N ILE A 44 1.83 10.98 -0.39
CA ILE A 44 2.98 11.45 0.40
C ILE A 44 4.29 10.90 -0.17
N ALA A 45 5.43 11.50 0.21
CA ALA A 45 6.74 10.91 -0.07
C ALA A 45 6.95 9.60 0.73
N GLN A 46 7.62 8.62 0.12
CA GLN A 46 8.12 7.46 0.84
C GLN A 46 9.19 7.89 1.85
N MET A 47 9.26 7.22 3.01
CA MET A 47 10.28 7.50 4.02
C MET A 47 11.71 7.27 3.50
N HIS A 48 11.92 6.15 2.80
CA HIS A 48 13.18 5.81 2.14
C HIS A 48 12.88 5.17 0.78
N VAL A 49 13.85 5.19 -0.13
CA VAL A 49 13.83 4.41 -1.38
C VAL A 49 14.94 3.37 -1.31
N ILE A 50 14.61 2.10 -1.50
CA ILE A 50 15.57 1.01 -1.28
C ILE A 50 15.88 0.31 -2.60
N ASN A 51 17.16 0.14 -2.89
CA ASN A 51 17.62 -0.77 -3.92
C ASN A 51 17.39 -2.20 -3.45
N HIS A 52 16.38 -2.87 -4.01
CA HIS A 52 16.02 -4.22 -3.59
C HIS A 52 17.04 -5.29 -3.97
N LEU A 53 18.03 -4.99 -4.81
CA LEU A 53 19.14 -5.90 -5.13
C LEU A 53 20.23 -5.88 -4.05
N THR A 54 20.54 -4.69 -3.52
CA THR A 54 21.63 -4.52 -2.54
C THR A 54 21.13 -4.39 -1.10
N GLY A 55 19.86 -4.02 -0.91
CA GLY A 55 19.27 -3.67 0.39
C GLY A 55 19.63 -2.26 0.86
N GLU A 56 20.38 -1.50 0.06
CA GLU A 56 20.86 -0.17 0.42
C GLU A 56 19.84 0.92 0.05
N GLU A 57 19.85 2.00 0.82
CA GLU A 57 19.09 3.20 0.52
C GLU A 57 19.66 3.94 -0.71
N MET A 58 18.76 4.43 -1.55
CA MET A 58 19.09 5.20 -2.74
C MET A 58 18.89 6.70 -2.48
N PRO A 59 19.77 7.58 -2.99
CA PRO A 59 19.67 9.03 -2.82
C PRO A 59 18.63 9.64 -3.78
N GLU A 60 17.40 9.16 -3.73
CA GLU A 60 16.27 9.60 -4.53
C GLU A 60 14.98 9.66 -3.69
N SER A 61 13.93 10.27 -4.23
CA SER A 61 12.61 10.35 -3.59
C SER A 61 11.55 9.82 -4.52
N ARG A 62 10.57 9.11 -3.95
CA ARG A 62 9.40 8.58 -4.65
C ARG A 62 8.14 8.88 -3.85
N ASN A 63 7.01 8.92 -4.53
CA ASN A 63 5.70 9.15 -3.92
C ASN A 63 4.95 7.82 -3.76
N VAL A 64 4.37 7.61 -2.58
CA VAL A 64 3.69 6.37 -2.18
C VAL A 64 2.51 6.04 -3.10
N LEU A 65 1.65 7.02 -3.41
CA LEU A 65 0.51 6.85 -4.31
C LEU A 65 0.96 6.53 -5.74
N VAL A 66 1.93 7.29 -6.26
CA VAL A 66 2.48 7.10 -7.61
C VAL A 66 3.09 5.71 -7.77
N GLU A 67 3.87 5.25 -6.79
CA GLU A 67 4.48 3.92 -6.86
C GLU A 67 3.44 2.80 -6.67
N SER A 68 2.45 2.99 -5.79
CA SER A 68 1.34 2.03 -5.61
C SER A 68 0.51 1.84 -6.88
N ALA A 69 0.42 2.86 -7.74
CA ALA A 69 -0.26 2.77 -9.03
C ALA A 69 0.34 1.70 -9.97
N ARG A 70 1.61 1.30 -9.76
CA ARG A 70 2.25 0.20 -10.50
C ARG A 70 1.55 -1.13 -10.20
N ILE A 71 1.26 -1.42 -8.93
CA ILE A 71 0.54 -2.63 -8.52
C ILE A 71 -0.91 -2.57 -9.01
N ALA A 72 -1.57 -1.44 -8.81
CA ALA A 72 -2.98 -1.25 -9.15
C ALA A 72 -3.24 -0.98 -10.65
N ARG A 73 -2.20 -0.96 -11.49
CA ARG A 73 -2.28 -0.66 -12.94
C ARG A 73 -2.99 0.67 -13.23
N GLY A 74 -2.76 1.68 -12.38
CA GLY A 74 -3.39 3.00 -12.44
C GLY A 74 -4.69 3.14 -11.63
N GLU A 75 -5.32 2.05 -11.22
CA GLU A 75 -6.60 2.06 -10.48
C GLU A 75 -6.41 2.22 -8.96
N VAL A 76 -5.76 3.32 -8.55
CA VAL A 76 -5.52 3.69 -7.15
C VAL A 76 -5.91 5.15 -6.91
N LYS A 77 -6.45 5.45 -5.72
CA LYS A 77 -6.84 6.82 -5.30
C LYS A 77 -6.10 7.26 -4.05
N ASP A 78 -6.09 8.56 -3.75
CA ASP A 78 -5.62 9.04 -2.45
C ASP A 78 -6.51 8.44 -1.35
N ILE A 79 -5.90 7.89 -0.30
CA ILE A 79 -6.61 7.36 0.87
C ILE A 79 -7.54 8.38 1.52
N ARG A 80 -7.26 9.68 1.38
CA ARG A 80 -8.14 10.76 1.88
C ARG A 80 -9.51 10.80 1.18
N GLU A 81 -9.63 10.19 0.00
CA GLU A 81 -10.89 10.04 -0.72
C GLU A 81 -11.72 8.84 -0.24
N ALA A 82 -11.13 7.93 0.54
CA ALA A 82 -11.80 6.74 1.02
C ALA A 82 -12.88 7.09 2.05
N LYS A 83 -14.10 6.62 1.81
CA LYS A 83 -15.21 6.70 2.76
C LYS A 83 -15.53 5.32 3.29
N ALA A 84 -15.46 5.13 4.60
CA ALA A 84 -15.62 3.83 5.22
C ALA A 84 -17.00 3.20 4.89
N GLU A 85 -18.04 4.01 4.78
CA GLU A 85 -19.40 3.57 4.45
C GLU A 85 -19.55 2.98 3.02
N ASP A 86 -18.60 3.22 2.12
CA ASP A 86 -18.64 2.73 0.74
C ASP A 86 -18.14 1.28 0.59
N PHE A 87 -17.56 0.70 1.65
CA PHE A 87 -16.89 -0.61 1.62
C PHE A 87 -17.42 -1.57 2.67
N ASP A 88 -17.45 -2.86 2.33
CA ASP A 88 -17.83 -3.95 3.24
C ASP A 88 -16.64 -4.46 4.08
N ALA A 89 -15.41 -4.25 3.59
CA ALA A 89 -14.18 -4.68 4.23
C ALA A 89 -12.99 -3.83 3.78
N LEU A 90 -11.91 -3.89 4.57
CA LEU A 90 -10.62 -3.26 4.27
C LEU A 90 -9.51 -4.29 4.47
N ILE A 91 -8.53 -4.28 3.57
CA ILE A 91 -7.31 -5.11 3.64
C ILE A 91 -6.09 -4.22 3.48
N VAL A 92 -5.07 -4.44 4.31
CA VAL A 92 -3.77 -3.78 4.22
C VAL A 92 -2.72 -4.87 3.96
N PRO A 93 -2.22 -5.04 2.72
CA PRO A 93 -1.07 -5.89 2.45
C PRO A 93 0.16 -5.45 3.26
N GLY A 94 1.07 -6.37 3.54
CA GLY A 94 2.29 -6.12 4.28
C GLY A 94 3.35 -5.38 3.47
N GLY A 95 4.61 -5.69 3.77
CA GLY A 95 5.77 -4.92 3.34
C GLY A 95 6.17 -3.85 4.34
N PHE A 96 7.44 -3.50 4.38
CA PHE A 96 7.98 -2.51 5.32
C PHE A 96 7.43 -1.11 5.10
N GLY A 97 6.85 -0.81 3.92
CA GLY A 97 6.09 0.42 3.71
C GLY A 97 4.92 0.57 4.68
N ALA A 98 4.31 -0.52 5.17
CA ALA A 98 3.27 -0.41 6.20
C ALA A 98 3.82 0.14 7.53
N ALA A 99 5.07 -0.22 7.87
CA ALA A 99 5.75 0.25 9.08
C ALA A 99 6.49 1.60 8.91
N LYS A 100 6.63 2.09 7.67
CA LYS A 100 7.40 3.30 7.31
C LYS A 100 6.56 4.44 6.74
N ASN A 101 5.52 4.11 5.98
CA ASN A 101 4.72 5.08 5.21
C ASN A 101 3.26 5.15 5.69
N LEU A 102 2.69 4.03 6.14
CA LEU A 102 1.36 4.02 6.80
C LEU A 102 1.46 4.19 8.32
N SER A 103 2.68 4.18 8.84
CA SER A 103 3.03 4.47 10.22
C SER A 103 4.51 4.80 10.26
N ASN A 104 5.03 5.26 11.40
CA ASN A 104 6.47 5.41 11.64
C ASN A 104 7.03 4.35 12.61
N PHE A 105 6.36 3.18 12.71
CA PHE A 105 6.78 2.09 13.61
C PHE A 105 8.21 1.61 13.39
N ALA A 106 8.70 1.61 12.14
CA ALA A 106 10.05 1.20 11.81
C ALA A 106 11.14 2.06 12.48
N VAL A 107 10.81 3.30 12.88
CA VAL A 107 11.74 4.22 13.54
C VAL A 107 11.37 4.49 15.01
N GLU A 108 10.07 4.60 15.33
CA GLU A 108 9.60 4.94 16.69
C GLU A 108 9.21 3.73 17.55
N GLY A 109 9.15 2.52 16.98
CA GLY A 109 8.72 1.31 17.70
C GLY A 109 7.34 1.48 18.34
N THR A 110 7.22 1.19 19.64
CA THR A 110 5.95 1.27 20.37
C THR A 110 5.38 2.68 20.51
N ASN A 111 6.18 3.72 20.22
CA ASN A 111 5.75 5.12 20.28
C ASN A 111 5.24 5.64 18.92
N CYS A 112 4.96 4.74 17.97
CA CYS A 112 4.61 5.13 16.62
C CYS A 112 3.28 5.87 16.52
N SER A 113 3.17 6.65 15.45
CA SER A 113 1.94 7.21 14.90
C SER A 113 1.59 6.49 13.61
N VAL A 114 0.28 6.44 13.32
CA VAL A 114 -0.33 5.92 12.08
C VAL A 114 -0.92 7.09 11.31
#